data_AF-A0A936AXB0-F1
#
_entry.id   AF-A0A936AXB0-F1
#
_cell.length_a   1.000
_cell.length_b   1.000
_cell.length_c   1.000
_cell.angle_alpha   90.00
_cell.angle_beta   90.00
_cell.angle_gamma   90.00
#
_symmetry.space_group_name_H-M   'P 1'
#
loop_
_entity.id
_entity.type
_entity.pdbx_description
1 polymer ?
#
loop_
_entity_poly.entity_id
_entity_poly.type
_entity_poly.pdbx_seq_one_letter_code
_entity_poly.pdbx_strand_id
1 'polypeptide(L)'
;MLDYPDKTACILWFAGCNMRCSYCYNPEIVSGKGKYSFEDIKIFLHSRKHLLDAVVLSGGECLLSNGIKDIIMEIKAVGIFS
;
A
#
# COMPACT_ATOMS: atom_id res chain seq x y z
N MET A 1 -15.08 4.02 -7.59
CA MET A 1 -14.12 3.46 -8.58
C MET A 1 -13.44 2.29 -7.89
N LEU A 2 -13.31 1.14 -8.56
CA LEU A 2 -12.49 0.04 -8.04
C LEU A 2 -11.07 0.25 -8.57
N ASP A 3 -10.09 0.34 -7.67
CA ASP A 3 -8.68 0.56 -8.05
C ASP A 3 -8.09 -0.64 -8.80
N TYR A 4 -8.72 -1.81 -8.69
CA TYR A 4 -8.43 -3.01 -9.47
C TYR A 4 -9.76 -3.67 -9.90
N PRO A 5 -10.27 -3.40 -11.12
CA PRO A 5 -11.52 -4.00 -11.59
C PRO A 5 -11.49 -5.53 -11.52
N ASP A 6 -12.62 -6.12 -11.14
CA ASP A 6 -12.84 -7.59 -11.09
C ASP A 6 -11.91 -8.38 -10.15
N LYS A 7 -11.19 -7.69 -9.26
CA LYS A 7 -10.28 -8.29 -8.28
C LYS A 7 -10.65 -7.87 -6.86
N THR A 8 -10.59 -8.80 -5.92
CA THR A 8 -10.68 -8.46 -4.50
C THR A 8 -9.33 -7.87 -4.09
N ALA A 9 -9.29 -6.55 -3.93
CA ALA A 9 -8.06 -5.82 -3.63
C ALA A 9 -8.11 -5.10 -2.28
N CYS A 10 -6.95 -4.93 -1.66
CA CYS A 10 -6.76 -3.97 -0.59
C CYS A 10 -5.84 -2.83 -1.04
N ILE A 11 -5.87 -1.71 -0.34
CA ILE A 11 -4.96 -0.59 -0.58
C ILE A 11 -4.01 -0.47 0.60
N LEU A 12 -2.70 -0.47 0.34
CA LEU A 12 -1.70 -0.05 1.31
C LEU A 12 -1.43 1.44 1.11
N TRP A 13 -1.87 2.24 2.07
CA TRP A 13 -1.67 3.69 2.09
C TRP A 13 -0.31 4.03 2.74
N PHE A 14 0.62 4.62 1.99
CA PHE A 14 1.87 5.11 2.56
C PHE A 14 1.71 6.53 3.10
N ALA A 15 2.50 6.88 4.11
CA ALA A 15 2.57 8.23 4.63
C ALA A 15 3.81 8.93 4.08
N GLY A 16 3.70 10.24 3.85
CA GLY A 16 4.74 11.05 3.23
C GLY A 16 4.54 11.19 1.72
N CYS A 17 4.61 12.43 1.23
CA CYS A 17 4.71 12.74 -0.19
C CYS A 17 5.73 13.86 -0.40
N ASN A 18 6.51 13.79 -1.48
CA ASN A 18 7.40 14.88 -1.90
C ASN A 18 6.67 15.97 -2.70
N MET A 19 5.39 15.78 -3.01
CA MET A 19 4.55 16.75 -3.70
C MET A 19 3.63 17.51 -2.73
N ARG A 20 3.16 18.69 -3.14
CA ARG A 20 2.20 19.54 -2.40
C ARG A 20 1.08 19.99 -3.33
N CYS A 21 0.47 19.02 -4.01
CA CYS A 21 -0.57 19.27 -5.00
C CYS A 21 -1.79 19.96 -4.35
N SER A 22 -2.24 21.07 -4.92
CA SER A 22 -3.43 21.81 -4.45
C SER A 22 -4.73 21.02 -4.57
N TYR A 23 -4.73 19.99 -5.42
CA TYR A 23 -5.86 19.09 -5.69
C TYR A 23 -5.75 17.75 -4.94
N CYS A 24 -4.83 17.60 -3.98
CA CYS A 24 -4.69 16.36 -3.22
C CYS A 24 -5.94 16.11 -2.36
N TYR A 25 -6.59 14.97 -2.56
CA TYR A 25 -7.75 14.55 -1.77
C TYR A 25 -7.37 13.97 -0.40
N ASN A 26 -6.10 13.64 -0.19
CA ASN A 26 -5.57 13.04 1.04
C ASN A 26 -4.43 13.89 1.64
N PRO A 27 -4.64 15.19 1.92
CA PRO A 27 -3.57 16.04 2.45
C PRO A 27 -3.00 15.56 3.79
N GLU A 28 -3.79 14.80 4.57
CA GLU A 28 -3.39 14.24 5.86
C GLU A 28 -2.25 13.22 5.77
N ILE A 29 -2.14 12.48 4.66
CA ILE A 29 -1.06 11.50 4.49
C ILE A 29 0.24 12.16 4.02
N VAL A 30 0.18 13.35 3.39
CA VAL A 30 1.33 14.05 2.81
C VAL A 30 2.40 14.39 3.84
N SER A 31 1.98 14.86 5.02
CA SER A 31 2.85 15.10 6.18
C SER A 31 2.59 14.14 7.34
N GLY A 32 1.84 13.06 7.07
CA GLY A 32 1.51 12.05 8.05
C GLY A 32 2.70 11.18 8.44
N LYS A 33 2.50 10.37 9.47
CA LYS A 33 3.42 9.29 9.85
C LYS A 33 2.70 7.96 9.69
N GLY A 34 3.41 6.96 9.16
CA GLY A 34 2.91 5.60 9.06
C GLY A 34 2.56 5.05 10.44
N LYS A 35 1.47 4.27 10.52
CA LYS A 35 1.01 3.62 11.76
C LYS A 35 1.40 2.15 11.85
N TYR A 36 1.76 1.55 10.72
CA TYR A 36 2.04 0.13 10.59
C TYR A 36 3.51 -0.07 10.25
N SER A 37 4.13 -1.05 10.89
CA SER A 37 5.46 -1.54 10.54
C SER A 37 5.39 -2.50 9.36
N PHE A 38 6.54 -2.86 8.81
CA PHE A 38 6.62 -3.92 7.79
C PHE A 38 6.11 -5.27 8.33
N GLU A 39 6.35 -5.57 9.61
CA GLU A 39 5.86 -6.82 10.23
C GLU A 39 4.33 -6.87 10.29
N ASP A 40 3.69 -5.75 10.63
CA ASP A 40 2.22 -5.66 10.62
C ASP A 40 1.65 -5.92 9.22
N ILE A 41 2.31 -5.40 8.19
CA ILE A 41 1.94 -5.62 6.79
C ILE A 41 2.07 -7.10 6.43
N LYS A 42 3.18 -7.77 6.78
CA LYS A 42 3.35 -9.21 6.55
C LYS A 42 2.25 -10.03 7.22
N ILE A 43 1.99 -9.79 8.50
CA ILE A 43 0.94 -10.49 9.26
C ILE A 43 -0.41 -10.31 8.57
N PHE A 44 -0.73 -9.09 8.13
CA PHE A 44 -1.95 -8.82 7.39
C PHE A 44 -2.02 -9.59 6.06
N LEU A 45 -1.00 -9.51 5.22
CA LEU A 45 -0.95 -10.17 3.91
C LEU A 45 -1.09 -11.70 4.05
N HIS A 46 -0.37 -12.31 5.00
CA HIS A 46 -0.48 -13.73 5.28
C HIS A 46 -1.88 -14.14 5.76
N SER A 47 -2.53 -13.31 6.59
CA SER A 47 -3.91 -13.58 7.04
C SER A 47 -4.94 -13.53 5.90
N ARG A 48 -4.59 -12.90 4.77
CA ARG A 48 -5.48 -12.64 3.64
C ARG A 48 -5.06 -13.28 2.31
N LYS A 49 -4.00 -14.09 2.29
CA LYS A 49 -3.43 -14.69 1.05
C LYS A 49 -4.37 -15.54 0.19
N HIS A 50 -5.51 -15.98 0.73
CA HIS A 50 -6.55 -16.73 0.00
C HIS A 50 -7.83 -15.91 -0.23
N LEU A 51 -7.83 -14.64 0.17
CA LEU A 51 -8.97 -13.73 0.09
C LEU A 51 -8.68 -12.52 -0.81
N LEU A 52 -7.41 -12.11 -0.94
CA LEU A 52 -6.99 -11.00 -1.78
C LEU A 52 -6.39 -11.53 -3.08
N ASP A 53 -6.85 -10.98 -4.19
CA ASP A 53 -6.24 -11.16 -5.50
C ASP A 53 -5.15 -10.12 -5.75
N ALA A 54 -5.32 -8.91 -5.22
CA ALA A 54 -4.39 -7.80 -5.46
C ALA A 54 -4.18 -6.88 -4.25
N VAL A 55 -3.06 -6.16 -4.26
CA VAL A 55 -2.73 -5.07 -3.33
C VAL A 55 -2.35 -3.83 -4.14
N VAL A 56 -3.11 -2.75 -3.96
CA VAL A 56 -2.81 -1.45 -4.57
C VAL A 56 -1.89 -0.67 -3.63
N LEU A 57 -0.71 -0.30 -4.13
CA LEU A 57 0.25 0.53 -3.41
C LEU A 57 -0.04 2.00 -3.73
N SER A 58 -0.57 2.77 -2.77
CA SER A 58 -1.04 4.14 -3.02
C SER A 58 -0.70 5.08 -1.87
N GLY A 59 -0.70 6.38 -2.16
CA GLY A 59 -0.57 7.48 -1.20
C GLY A 59 0.72 7.48 -0.37
N GLY A 60 1.16 8.58 0.22
CA GLY A 60 1.44 9.79 -0.54
C GLY A 60 2.22 9.40 -1.80
N GLU A 61 3.54 9.55 -1.81
CA GLU A 61 4.34 8.96 -2.89
C GLU A 61 4.95 7.64 -2.39
N CYS A 62 4.35 6.52 -2.76
CA CYS A 62 4.72 5.20 -2.24
C CYS A 62 6.16 4.81 -2.60
N LEU A 63 6.70 5.29 -3.72
CA LEU A 63 8.08 5.04 -4.15
C LEU A 63 9.14 5.76 -3.28
N LEU A 64 8.73 6.69 -2.41
CA LEU A 64 9.63 7.29 -1.41
C LEU A 64 9.87 6.38 -0.20
N SER A 65 9.06 5.34 -0.01
CA SER A 65 9.22 4.44 1.12
C SER A 65 10.46 3.56 0.93
N ASN A 66 11.42 3.65 1.85
CA ASN A 66 12.63 2.82 1.81
C ASN A 66 12.33 1.30 1.80
N GLY A 67 11.22 0.88 2.39
CA GLY A 67 10.79 -0.52 2.46
C GLY A 67 9.91 -1.00 1.30
N ILE A 68 9.70 -0.18 0.26
CA ILE A 68 8.77 -0.51 -0.83
C ILE A 68 9.13 -1.81 -1.56
N LYS A 69 10.44 -2.06 -1.76
CA LYS A 69 10.93 -3.28 -2.41
C LYS A 69 10.59 -4.52 -1.59
N ASP A 70 10.79 -4.47 -0.29
CA ASP A 70 10.51 -5.58 0.62
C ASP A 70 9.00 -5.88 0.66
N ILE A 71 8.17 -4.83 0.66
CA ILE A 71 6.70 -4.98 0.56
C ILE A 71 6.28 -5.66 -0.74
N ILE A 72 6.84 -5.25 -1.89
CA ILE A 72 6.52 -5.86 -3.18
C ILE A 72 6.97 -7.33 -3.22
N MET A 73 8.16 -7.64 -2.69
CA MET A 73 8.66 -9.01 -2.61
C MET A 73 7.75 -9.89 -1.75
N GLU A 74 7.29 -9.37 -0.61
CA GLU A 74 6.35 -10.06 0.26
C GLU A 74 5.01 -10.34 -0.43
N ILE A 75 4.41 -9.32 -1.07
CA ILE A 75 3.13 -9.45 -1.79
C ILE A 75 3.22 -10.57 -2.83
N LYS A 76 4.32 -10.62 -3.60
CA LYS A 76 4.58 -11.69 -4.56
C LYS A 76 4.79 -13.04 -3.89
N ALA A 77 5.50 -13.09 -2.77
CA ALA A 77 5.79 -14.33 -2.04
C ALA A 77 4.50 -14.99 -1.50
N VAL A 78 3.51 -14.20 -1.08
CA VAL A 78 2.21 -14.72 -0.62
C VAL A 78 1.23 -15.03 -1.75
N GLY A 79 1.61 -14.78 -3.02
CA GLY A 79 0.80 -15.08 -4.21
C GLY A 79 -0.28 -14.05 -4.54
N ILE A 80 -0.15 -12.82 -4.02
CA ILE A 80 -1.05 -11.69 -4.32
C ILE A 80 -0.40 -10.83 -5.42
N PHE A 81 -1.18 -10.26 -6.33
CA PHE A 81 -0.67 -9.35 -7.35
C PHE A 81 -0.52 -7.91 -6.81
N SER A 82 0.54 -7.20 -7.19
CA SER A 82 0.75 -5.78 -6.87
C SER A 82 0.69 -4.93 -8.12
#